data_AF-A0A9D5HUZ5-F1
#
_entry.id   AF-A0A9D5HUZ5-F1
#
_cell.length_a   1.000
_cell.length_b   1.000
_cell.length_c   1.000
_cell.angle_alpha   90.00
_cell.angle_beta   90.00
_cell.angle_gamma   90.00
#
_symmetry.space_group_name_H-M   'P 1'
#
loop_
_entity.id
_entity.type
_entity.pdbx_description
1 polymer ?
#
loop_
_entity_poly.entity_id
_entity_poly.type
_entity_poly.pdbx_seq_one_letter_code
_entity_poly.pdbx_strand_id
1 'polypeptide(L)'
;MEHLQRSNRGFDENALAILDSSGVKEACDVHDDRHFFLEAVRTAYLVPDSPPTPSWKIFNATFQILRDSKSLELAVASYVLLMELDKRYPRVSSGGVCELAVDKEAWSPFIIGTGVVCDEVEHDLSKSKLLIDSQRFSFLVEDIAQAVNNSVIVVKNVEDMLIFQYLVSVIEADFLLRQTIYKETLDWVHPRESILNMLLTSRKLNFKSLVKDCMLIIHKLSHHQQKHRHEDTKYSKNSAKNSCDGDVALLIAADEFRKGTCNCMQKLLTLILELDVVKKEADIHGCTSRVDSRRTPLLEMVLEELTYNKDQISTFLEVFNEPRWKLEIVLQYFSKYCTKVPVRTRRSSESSNDTTLEYLLSFFSAASSTKAIIKKVTLEVARLLVVHAFQAYLSLQQQPEHIAGFAQKIGSSSLSQICNSMIVTFQNFRKIDENFDIRSFEKEALFTAATILSKKS
;
A
#
# COMPACT_ATOMS: atom_id res chain seq x y z
N MET A 1 -1.25 34.53 -23.86
CA MET A 1 -0.80 33.14 -23.61
C MET A 1 0.64 32.89 -24.05
N GLU A 2 1.08 33.34 -25.23
CA GLU A 2 2.47 33.12 -25.71
C GLU A 2 3.57 33.79 -24.85
N HIS A 3 3.30 34.94 -24.22
CA HIS A 3 4.27 35.61 -23.35
C HIS A 3 4.54 34.89 -22.03
N LEU A 4 3.56 34.15 -21.48
CA LEU A 4 3.75 33.30 -20.28
C LEU A 4 4.54 32.03 -20.62
N GLN A 5 4.25 31.38 -21.76
CA GLN A 5 5.01 30.20 -22.20
C GLN A 5 6.48 30.53 -22.50
N ARG A 6 6.81 31.73 -23.00
CA ARG A 6 8.21 32.17 -23.20
C ARG A 6 8.95 32.41 -21.89
N SER A 7 8.29 32.94 -20.85
CA SER A 7 8.91 33.14 -19.54
C SER A 7 9.18 31.82 -18.82
N ASN A 8 8.29 30.82 -18.95
CA ASN A 8 8.46 29.51 -18.32
C ASN A 8 9.66 28.73 -18.89
N ARG A 9 9.91 28.85 -20.21
CA ARG A 9 11.06 28.18 -20.86
C ARG A 9 12.41 28.66 -20.32
N GLY A 10 12.54 29.94 -19.98
CA GLY A 10 13.79 30.48 -19.44
C GLY A 10 14.17 29.89 -18.08
N PHE A 11 13.21 29.68 -17.18
CA PHE A 11 13.49 29.06 -15.87
C PHE A 11 13.89 27.59 -16.00
N ASP A 12 13.19 26.84 -16.86
CA ASP A 12 13.50 25.44 -17.12
C ASP A 12 14.87 25.27 -17.77
N GLU A 13 15.17 26.06 -18.81
CA GLU A 13 16.46 26.02 -19.51
C GLU A 13 17.61 26.39 -18.56
N ASN A 14 17.44 27.41 -17.73
CA ASN A 14 18.45 27.81 -16.75
C ASN A 14 18.70 26.73 -15.69
N ALA A 15 17.64 26.11 -15.16
CA ALA A 15 17.79 25.03 -14.20
C ALA A 15 18.47 23.82 -14.84
N LEU A 16 18.01 23.37 -16.01
CA LEU A 16 18.58 22.22 -16.72
C LEU A 16 20.03 22.45 -17.16
N ALA A 17 20.43 23.69 -17.44
CA ALA A 17 21.82 24.04 -17.77
C ALA A 17 22.80 23.74 -16.62
N ILE A 18 22.35 23.74 -15.35
CA ILE A 18 23.18 23.34 -14.21
C ILE A 18 23.64 21.88 -14.35
N LEU A 19 22.77 21.03 -14.91
CA LEU A 19 23.06 19.62 -15.14
C LEU A 19 23.86 19.35 -16.43
N ASP A 20 24.06 20.36 -17.29
CA ASP A 20 24.84 20.20 -18.51
C ASP A 20 26.32 20.02 -18.17
N SER A 21 26.82 18.81 -18.39
CA SER A 21 28.18 18.37 -18.11
C SER A 21 28.97 18.18 -19.41
N SER A 22 28.95 19.15 -20.31
CA SER A 22 29.70 19.12 -21.58
C SER A 22 31.24 19.15 -21.42
N GLY A 23 31.78 18.95 -20.22
CA GLY A 23 33.21 18.77 -19.90
C GLY A 23 33.46 17.58 -18.97
N VAL A 24 34.73 17.17 -18.82
CA VAL A 24 35.14 16.14 -17.85
C VAL A 24 35.01 16.73 -16.44
N LYS A 25 33.91 16.44 -15.75
CA LYS A 25 33.65 16.86 -14.37
C LYS A 25 34.13 15.79 -13.39
N GLU A 26 34.70 16.21 -12.27
CA GLU A 26 35.00 15.29 -11.17
C GLU A 26 33.69 14.81 -10.51
N ALA A 27 33.73 13.70 -9.78
CA ALA A 27 32.53 13.15 -9.14
C ALA A 27 31.90 14.12 -8.13
N CYS A 28 32.70 14.99 -7.51
CA CYS A 28 32.24 16.04 -6.60
C CYS A 28 31.45 17.14 -7.34
N ASP A 29 31.95 17.61 -8.48
CA ASP A 29 31.28 18.65 -9.28
C ASP A 29 29.87 18.19 -9.71
N VAL A 30 29.72 16.92 -10.09
CA VAL A 30 28.42 16.34 -10.48
C VAL A 30 27.46 16.25 -9.29
N HIS A 31 27.96 16.01 -8.08
CA HIS A 31 27.14 15.95 -6.87
C HIS A 31 26.60 17.33 -6.51
N ASP A 32 27.46 18.35 -6.54
CA ASP A 32 27.10 19.72 -6.19
C ASP A 32 26.16 20.33 -7.22
N ASP A 33 26.40 20.10 -8.51
CA ASP A 33 25.51 20.53 -9.60
C ASP A 33 24.09 19.98 -9.41
N ARG A 34 23.97 18.70 -9.01
CA ARG A 34 22.66 18.09 -8.72
C ARG A 34 21.97 18.76 -7.54
N HIS A 35 22.71 19.11 -6.48
CA HIS A 35 22.13 19.87 -5.37
C HIS A 35 21.68 21.26 -5.78
N PHE A 36 22.52 22.00 -6.53
CA PHE A 36 22.16 23.33 -7.03
C PHE A 36 20.94 23.28 -7.95
N PHE A 37 20.83 22.24 -8.78
CA PHE A 37 19.64 22.00 -9.58
C PHE A 37 18.39 21.85 -8.72
N LEU A 38 18.41 20.97 -7.70
CA LEU A 38 17.25 20.73 -6.83
C LEU A 38 16.81 22.00 -6.10
N GLU A 39 17.76 22.79 -5.58
CA GLU A 39 17.44 24.07 -4.92
C GLU A 39 16.94 25.13 -5.90
N ALA A 40 17.47 25.18 -7.13
CA ALA A 40 16.98 26.08 -8.17
C ALA A 40 15.52 25.76 -8.53
N VAL A 41 15.19 24.47 -8.67
CA VAL A 41 13.82 24.01 -8.94
C VAL A 41 12.89 24.37 -7.77
N ARG A 42 13.30 24.13 -6.52
CA ARG A 42 12.50 24.54 -5.34
C ARG A 42 12.26 26.04 -5.34
N THR A 43 13.30 26.84 -5.58
CA THR A 43 13.22 28.31 -5.57
C THR A 43 12.34 28.84 -6.69
N ALA A 44 12.36 28.22 -7.88
CA ALA A 44 11.58 28.66 -9.03
C ALA A 44 10.09 28.27 -8.94
N TYR A 45 9.80 27.07 -8.42
CA TYR A 45 8.47 26.45 -8.54
C TYR A 45 7.70 26.31 -7.23
N LEU A 46 8.38 26.28 -6.08
CA LEU A 46 7.74 26.05 -4.77
C LEU A 46 7.70 27.30 -3.88
N VAL A 47 8.66 28.22 -4.03
CA VAL A 47 8.71 29.45 -3.22
C VAL A 47 7.77 30.57 -3.69
N PRO A 48 7.63 30.89 -4.99
CA PRO A 48 6.82 32.03 -5.42
C PRO A 48 5.32 31.79 -5.17
N ASP A 49 4.55 32.86 -4.97
CA ASP A 49 3.08 32.78 -4.76
C ASP A 49 2.33 32.37 -6.04
N SER A 50 2.80 32.88 -7.20
CA SER A 50 2.26 32.56 -8.53
C SER A 50 3.40 32.09 -9.44
N PRO A 51 3.93 30.88 -9.22
CA PRO A 51 5.07 30.37 -9.99
C PRO A 51 4.62 29.95 -11.39
N PRO A 52 5.58 29.91 -12.34
CA PRO A 52 5.36 29.20 -13.60
C PRO A 52 5.06 27.71 -13.36
N THR A 53 4.40 27.04 -14.32
CA THR A 53 4.25 25.58 -14.29
C THR A 53 5.55 24.93 -14.76
N PRO A 54 6.14 24.00 -13.98
CA PRO A 54 7.36 23.30 -14.38
C PRO A 54 7.09 22.39 -15.59
N SER A 55 8.02 22.34 -16.55
CA SER A 55 7.89 21.36 -17.63
C SER A 55 8.16 19.94 -17.17
N TRP A 56 7.73 18.98 -17.99
CA TRP A 56 8.04 17.57 -17.80
C TRP A 56 9.54 17.26 -17.67
N LYS A 57 10.41 18.09 -18.26
CA LYS A 57 11.87 17.91 -18.20
C LYS A 57 12.39 18.11 -16.78
N ILE A 58 11.82 19.04 -16.02
CA ILE A 58 12.17 19.26 -14.62
C ILE A 58 11.82 18.05 -13.78
N PHE A 59 10.58 17.57 -13.87
CA PHE A 59 10.16 16.35 -13.17
C PHE A 59 11.05 15.15 -13.53
N ASN A 60 11.30 14.97 -14.83
CA ASN A 60 12.14 13.88 -15.31
C ASN A 60 13.57 13.97 -14.76
N ALA A 61 14.19 15.16 -14.78
CA ALA A 61 15.53 15.37 -14.26
C ALA A 61 15.60 15.10 -12.76
N THR A 62 14.66 15.63 -11.97
CA THR A 62 14.57 15.37 -10.52
C THR A 62 14.40 13.86 -10.24
N PHE A 63 13.55 13.18 -11.00
CA PHE A 63 13.37 11.74 -10.87
C PHE A 63 14.63 10.94 -11.26
N GLN A 64 15.40 11.39 -12.25
CA GLN A 64 16.68 10.75 -12.57
C GLN A 64 17.71 10.95 -11.46
N ILE A 65 17.78 12.14 -10.84
CA ILE A 65 18.68 12.37 -9.71
C ILE A 65 18.35 11.42 -8.56
N LEU A 66 17.06 11.17 -8.29
CA LEU A 66 16.63 10.17 -7.31
C LEU A 66 17.13 8.76 -7.70
N ARG A 67 16.92 8.34 -8.96
CA ARG A 67 17.29 6.99 -9.43
C ARG A 67 18.79 6.70 -9.47
N ASP A 68 19.57 7.72 -9.82
CA ASP A 68 21.02 7.63 -10.01
C ASP A 68 21.78 8.34 -8.88
N SER A 69 21.14 8.49 -7.71
CA SER A 69 21.81 9.07 -6.56
C SER A 69 22.95 8.14 -6.10
N LYS A 70 23.99 8.76 -5.54
CA LYS A 70 25.11 8.05 -4.90
C LYS A 70 25.28 8.51 -3.44
N SER A 71 24.34 9.34 -2.98
CA SER A 71 24.31 9.99 -1.69
C SER A 71 22.89 9.95 -1.18
N LEU A 72 22.75 9.64 0.11
CA LEU A 72 21.47 9.66 0.80
C LEU A 72 20.83 11.04 0.75
N GLU A 73 21.63 12.10 0.83
CA GLU A 73 21.17 13.49 0.83
C GLU A 73 20.47 13.83 -0.49
N LEU A 74 21.09 13.49 -1.62
CA LEU A 74 20.50 13.67 -2.95
C LEU A 74 19.23 12.83 -3.13
N ALA A 75 19.23 11.59 -2.65
CA ALA A 75 18.06 10.71 -2.74
C ALA A 75 16.87 11.31 -1.98
N VAL A 76 17.08 11.71 -0.73
CA VAL A 76 16.03 12.30 0.11
C VAL A 76 15.57 13.65 -0.43
N ALA A 77 16.50 14.53 -0.83
CA ALA A 77 16.15 15.84 -1.37
C ALA A 77 15.33 15.73 -2.66
N SER A 78 15.70 14.82 -3.56
CA SER A 78 14.97 14.58 -4.80
C SER A 78 13.59 14.00 -4.55
N TYR A 79 13.46 13.03 -3.63
CA TYR A 79 12.19 12.45 -3.22
C TYR A 79 11.24 13.52 -2.65
N VAL A 80 11.71 14.33 -1.70
CA VAL A 80 10.92 15.40 -1.09
C VAL A 80 10.47 16.40 -2.14
N LEU A 81 11.38 16.84 -3.02
CA LEU A 81 11.07 17.80 -4.08
C LEU A 81 9.98 17.26 -5.03
N LEU A 82 10.06 15.99 -5.43
CA LEU A 82 9.03 15.37 -6.27
C LEU A 82 7.66 15.35 -5.58
N MET A 83 7.61 15.00 -4.30
CA MET A 83 6.37 14.99 -3.51
C MET A 83 5.77 16.40 -3.38
N GLU A 84 6.60 17.42 -3.17
CA GLU A 84 6.16 18.82 -3.11
C GLU A 84 5.65 19.33 -4.46
N LEU A 85 6.33 18.97 -5.55
CA LEU A 85 5.93 19.34 -6.91
C LEU A 85 4.59 18.68 -7.29
N ASP A 86 4.41 17.37 -7.08
CA ASP A 86 3.15 16.69 -7.39
C ASP A 86 1.98 17.20 -6.52
N LYS A 87 2.25 17.65 -5.29
CA LYS A 87 1.25 18.30 -4.43
C LYS A 87 0.81 19.66 -4.98
N ARG A 88 1.73 20.46 -5.52
CA ARG A 88 1.45 21.79 -6.06
C ARG A 88 0.87 21.74 -7.47
N TYR A 89 1.30 20.77 -8.28
CA TYR A 89 0.96 20.60 -9.68
C TYR A 89 0.41 19.19 -9.93
N PRO A 90 -0.83 18.91 -9.48
CA PRO A 90 -1.42 17.58 -9.64
C PRO A 90 -1.69 17.28 -11.11
N ARG A 91 -1.35 16.06 -11.55
CA ARG A 91 -1.47 15.61 -12.95
C ARG A 91 -2.91 15.37 -13.39
N VAL A 92 -3.73 15.02 -12.40
CA VAL A 92 -5.13 14.75 -12.59
C VAL A 92 -5.86 15.64 -11.60
N SER A 93 -6.79 16.45 -12.10
CA SER A 93 -7.54 17.41 -11.31
C SER A 93 -9.03 17.31 -11.62
N SER A 94 -9.86 17.73 -10.68
CA SER A 94 -11.29 17.87 -10.92
C SER A 94 -11.52 19.20 -11.65
N GLY A 95 -11.97 19.12 -12.90
CA GLY A 95 -12.23 20.27 -13.78
C GLY A 95 -13.59 20.93 -13.57
N GLY A 96 -14.40 20.45 -12.61
CA GLY A 96 -15.79 20.84 -12.40
C GLY A 96 -16.63 19.66 -11.92
N VAL A 97 -17.96 19.77 -12.01
CA VAL A 97 -18.88 18.68 -11.63
C VAL A 97 -18.64 17.48 -12.56
N CYS A 98 -18.04 16.42 -12.02
CA CYS A 98 -17.81 15.14 -12.68
C CYS A 98 -16.90 15.14 -13.93
N GLU A 99 -16.05 16.16 -14.14
CA GLU A 99 -15.09 16.20 -15.26
C GLU A 99 -13.65 15.96 -14.78
N LEU A 100 -13.02 14.90 -15.32
CA LEU A 100 -11.61 14.61 -15.07
C LEU A 100 -10.74 15.43 -16.05
N ALA A 101 -10.06 16.45 -15.54
CA ALA A 101 -9.04 17.15 -16.30
C ALA A 101 -7.71 16.39 -16.14
N VAL A 102 -7.40 15.55 -17.12
CA VAL A 102 -6.06 14.97 -17.29
C VAL A 102 -5.25 15.93 -18.15
N ASP A 103 -4.23 16.55 -17.55
CA ASP A 103 -3.30 17.35 -18.33
C ASP A 103 -2.47 16.41 -19.22
N LYS A 104 -2.68 16.48 -20.53
CA LYS A 104 -1.97 15.64 -21.52
C LYS A 104 -0.47 15.96 -21.56
N GLU A 105 -0.06 17.13 -21.10
CA GLU A 105 1.34 17.55 -21.02
C GLU A 105 1.96 17.23 -19.65
N ALA A 106 1.17 16.77 -18.68
CA ALA A 106 1.68 16.39 -17.36
C ALA A 106 2.56 15.15 -17.46
N TRP A 107 3.75 15.27 -16.90
CA TRP A 107 4.72 14.18 -16.85
C TRP A 107 4.25 13.04 -15.96
N SER A 108 4.64 11.81 -16.31
CA SER A 108 4.44 10.62 -15.47
C SER A 108 5.73 9.82 -15.38
N PRO A 109 6.09 9.27 -14.19
CA PRO A 109 7.20 8.35 -14.05
C PRO A 109 6.88 7.00 -14.69
N PHE A 110 5.63 6.78 -15.13
CA PHE A 110 5.19 5.52 -15.72
C PHE A 110 5.08 5.60 -17.24
N ILE A 111 5.58 4.55 -17.93
CA ILE A 111 5.25 4.28 -19.34
C ILE A 111 4.20 3.18 -19.34
N ILE A 112 2.93 3.56 -19.40
CA ILE A 112 1.83 2.60 -19.44
C ILE A 112 0.95 2.91 -20.65
N GLY A 113 0.85 1.95 -21.58
CA GLY A 113 0.05 2.08 -22.80
C GLY A 113 0.02 0.80 -23.64
N THR A 114 -1.09 0.56 -24.32
CA THR A 114 -1.28 -0.53 -25.29
C THR A 114 -0.63 -0.18 -26.62
N GLY A 115 0.61 -0.63 -26.84
CA GLY A 115 1.15 -1.06 -28.15
C GLY A 115 1.11 -0.12 -29.36
N VAL A 116 0.66 1.14 -29.23
CA VAL A 116 0.76 2.16 -30.27
C VAL A 116 1.63 3.26 -29.70
N VAL A 117 2.93 2.99 -29.76
CA VAL A 117 3.91 4.07 -29.83
C VAL A 117 3.51 4.87 -31.07
N CYS A 118 3.26 6.18 -30.93
CA CYS A 118 3.33 7.03 -32.12
C CYS A 118 4.76 6.85 -32.66
N ASP A 119 4.87 6.19 -33.81
CA ASP A 119 6.12 5.90 -34.53
C ASP A 119 6.96 7.16 -34.85
N GLU A 120 6.51 8.35 -34.47
CA GLU A 120 7.28 9.59 -34.56
C GLU A 120 8.26 9.81 -33.39
N VAL A 121 8.24 8.97 -32.35
CA VAL A 121 9.18 9.07 -31.19
C VAL A 121 10.31 8.03 -31.24
N GLU A 122 10.50 7.33 -32.37
CA GLU A 122 11.56 6.33 -32.56
C GLU A 122 12.99 6.89 -32.51
N HIS A 123 13.19 8.21 -32.52
CA HIS A 123 14.53 8.80 -32.51
C HIS A 123 15.19 8.95 -31.13
N ASP A 124 14.56 8.51 -30.04
CA ASP A 124 15.14 8.73 -28.71
C ASP A 124 15.03 7.49 -27.81
N LEU A 125 15.83 6.47 -28.16
CA LEU A 125 16.09 5.27 -27.35
C LEU A 125 16.58 5.58 -25.91
N SER A 126 16.93 6.83 -25.62
CA SER A 126 17.25 7.35 -24.29
C SER A 126 16.00 7.54 -23.40
N LYS A 127 14.83 7.87 -23.98
CA LYS A 127 13.59 8.21 -23.25
C LYS A 127 12.92 7.01 -22.58
N SER A 128 12.95 5.83 -23.21
CA SER A 128 12.33 4.60 -22.68
C SER A 128 13.16 3.93 -21.57
N LYS A 129 14.48 4.20 -21.53
CA LYS A 129 15.37 3.63 -20.53
C LYS A 129 15.19 4.23 -19.14
N LEU A 130 14.46 5.33 -18.99
CA LEU A 130 14.50 6.15 -17.77
C LEU A 130 13.21 6.13 -16.94
N LEU A 131 12.07 5.79 -17.53
CA LEU A 131 10.77 5.69 -16.86
C LEU A 131 10.45 4.26 -16.40
N ILE A 132 9.40 4.09 -15.60
CA ILE A 132 8.98 2.84 -14.99
C ILE A 132 7.88 2.20 -15.82
N ASP A 133 8.16 1.04 -16.41
CA ASP A 133 7.13 0.17 -16.96
C ASP A 133 6.73 -0.90 -15.94
N SER A 134 5.74 -1.73 -16.27
CA SER A 134 5.24 -2.75 -15.33
C SER A 134 6.28 -3.78 -14.93
N GLN A 135 7.27 -4.06 -15.80
CA GLN A 135 8.34 -4.99 -15.49
C GLN A 135 9.33 -4.38 -14.49
N ARG A 136 9.74 -3.13 -14.72
CA ARG A 136 10.64 -2.40 -13.82
C ARG A 136 10.02 -2.14 -12.46
N PHE A 137 8.70 -1.95 -12.40
CA PHE A 137 7.99 -1.88 -11.12
C PHE A 137 8.08 -3.21 -10.35
N SER A 138 7.91 -4.35 -11.03
CA SER A 138 8.11 -5.68 -10.42
C SER A 138 9.53 -5.84 -9.89
N PHE A 139 10.54 -5.53 -10.72
CA PHE A 139 11.94 -5.63 -10.33
C PHE A 139 12.29 -4.72 -9.14
N LEU A 140 11.74 -3.51 -9.08
CA LEU A 140 11.94 -2.64 -7.92
C LEU A 140 11.42 -3.28 -6.63
N VAL A 141 10.24 -3.91 -6.67
CA VAL A 141 9.68 -4.59 -5.49
C VAL A 141 10.50 -5.84 -5.14
N GLU A 142 10.96 -6.59 -6.14
CA GLU A 142 11.86 -7.74 -5.96
C GLU A 142 13.20 -7.33 -5.34
N ASP A 143 13.80 -6.22 -5.79
CA ASP A 143 15.06 -5.68 -5.27
C ASP A 143 14.90 -5.25 -3.80
N ILE A 144 13.78 -4.61 -3.45
CA ILE A 144 13.45 -4.27 -2.06
C ILE A 144 13.24 -5.55 -1.23
N ALA A 145 12.56 -6.57 -1.77
CA ALA A 145 12.33 -7.85 -1.09
C ALA A 145 13.66 -8.57 -0.79
N GLN A 146 14.64 -8.50 -1.70
CA GLN A 146 15.99 -9.02 -1.47
C GLN A 146 16.73 -8.18 -0.44
N ALA A 147 16.65 -6.85 -0.53
CA ALA A 147 17.29 -5.92 0.39
C ALA A 147 16.86 -6.12 1.85
N VAL A 148 15.57 -6.35 2.12
CA VAL A 148 15.06 -6.55 3.49
C VAL A 148 15.45 -7.91 4.09
N ASN A 149 15.96 -8.85 3.28
CA ASN A 149 16.54 -10.10 3.78
C ASN A 149 17.99 -9.93 4.22
N ASN A 150 18.67 -8.87 3.78
CA ASN A 150 20.07 -8.61 4.11
C ASN A 150 20.19 -7.81 5.41
N SER A 151 21.22 -8.11 6.21
CA SER A 151 21.49 -7.42 7.48
C SER A 151 22.06 -6.01 7.30
N VAL A 152 22.67 -5.72 6.14
CA VAL A 152 23.31 -4.44 5.83
C VAL A 152 22.45 -3.67 4.83
N ILE A 153 22.08 -2.45 5.20
CA ILE A 153 21.47 -1.49 4.27
C ILE A 153 22.58 -0.67 3.64
N VAL A 154 22.59 -0.62 2.31
CA VAL A 154 23.39 0.32 1.54
C VAL A 154 22.47 1.41 0.96
N VAL A 155 23.07 2.53 0.54
CA VAL A 155 22.34 3.70 0.00
C VAL A 155 21.37 3.29 -1.11
N LYS A 156 21.78 2.37 -1.99
CA LYS A 156 20.94 1.85 -3.07
C LYS A 156 19.60 1.27 -2.58
N ASN A 157 19.61 0.56 -1.46
CA ASN A 157 18.39 -0.01 -0.89
C ASN A 157 17.42 1.09 -0.44
N VAL A 158 17.96 2.21 0.08
CA VAL A 158 17.16 3.37 0.48
C VAL A 158 16.60 4.09 -0.74
N GLU A 159 17.39 4.24 -1.80
CA GLU A 159 16.93 4.82 -3.07
C GLU A 159 15.75 4.03 -3.63
N ASP A 160 15.86 2.70 -3.69
CA ASP A 160 14.79 1.84 -4.19
C ASP A 160 13.52 1.96 -3.33
N MET A 161 13.69 2.05 -2.00
CA MET A 161 12.60 2.33 -1.06
C MET A 161 11.93 3.69 -1.33
N LEU A 162 12.68 4.76 -1.52
CA LEU A 162 12.15 6.11 -1.79
C LEU A 162 11.47 6.19 -3.16
N ILE A 163 12.06 5.57 -4.18
CA ILE A 163 11.44 5.44 -5.51
C ILE A 163 10.10 4.72 -5.38
N PHE A 164 10.06 3.58 -4.68
CA PHE A 164 8.81 2.85 -4.47
C PHE A 164 7.75 3.69 -3.76
N GLN A 165 8.13 4.38 -2.67
CA GLN A 165 7.22 5.26 -1.93
C GLN A 165 6.63 6.36 -2.82
N TYR A 166 7.46 6.98 -3.66
CA TYR A 166 7.02 8.00 -4.63
C TYR A 166 6.10 7.41 -5.71
N LEU A 167 6.42 6.23 -6.25
CA LEU A 167 5.58 5.59 -7.26
C LEU A 167 4.20 5.22 -6.69
N VAL A 168 4.12 4.75 -5.44
CA VAL A 168 2.84 4.46 -4.78
C VAL A 168 2.02 5.74 -4.56
N SER A 169 2.64 6.87 -4.19
CA SER A 169 1.89 8.13 -4.03
C SER A 169 1.30 8.63 -5.34
N VAL A 170 2.03 8.47 -6.45
CA VAL A 170 1.53 8.76 -7.81
C VAL A 170 0.36 7.85 -8.18
N ILE A 171 0.48 6.54 -7.92
CA ILE A 171 -0.59 5.56 -8.17
C ILE A 171 -1.85 5.91 -7.36
N GLU A 172 -1.66 6.25 -6.08
CA GLU A 172 -2.75 6.63 -5.17
C GLU A 172 -3.51 7.86 -5.67
N ALA A 173 -2.78 8.94 -5.96
CA ALA A 173 -3.38 10.20 -6.38
C ALA A 173 -4.22 10.05 -7.66
N ASP A 174 -3.70 9.32 -8.65
CA ASP A 174 -4.43 9.01 -9.89
C ASP A 174 -5.66 8.13 -9.64
N PHE A 175 -5.51 7.03 -8.89
CA PHE A 175 -6.58 6.08 -8.68
C PHE A 175 -7.74 6.66 -7.85
N LEU A 176 -7.44 7.35 -6.74
CA LEU A 176 -8.48 7.88 -5.83
C LEU A 176 -9.36 8.93 -6.50
N LEU A 177 -8.76 9.79 -7.34
CA LEU A 177 -9.53 10.79 -8.08
C LEU A 177 -10.45 10.13 -9.11
N ARG A 178 -9.93 9.17 -9.89
CA ARG A 178 -10.73 8.39 -10.85
C ARG A 178 -11.81 7.56 -10.18
N GLN A 179 -11.55 7.02 -8.99
CA GLN A 179 -12.53 6.29 -8.20
C GLN A 179 -13.66 7.21 -7.71
N THR A 180 -13.34 8.45 -7.29
CA THR A 180 -14.35 9.44 -6.90
C THR A 180 -15.30 9.72 -8.06
N ILE A 181 -14.76 9.99 -9.26
CA ILE A 181 -15.59 10.22 -10.45
C ILE A 181 -16.40 8.99 -10.83
N TYR A 182 -15.83 7.79 -10.73
CA TYR A 182 -16.59 6.55 -10.95
C TYR A 182 -17.77 6.42 -10.00
N LYS A 183 -17.63 6.76 -8.71
CA LYS A 183 -18.75 6.71 -7.76
C LYS A 183 -19.89 7.67 -8.14
N GLU A 184 -19.57 8.77 -8.82
CA GLU A 184 -20.56 9.76 -9.27
C GLU A 184 -21.18 9.39 -10.63
N THR A 185 -20.40 8.82 -11.55
CA THR A 185 -20.78 8.60 -12.96
C THR A 185 -21.12 7.15 -13.30
N LEU A 186 -20.67 6.20 -12.49
CA LEU A 186 -20.63 4.76 -12.76
C LEU A 186 -19.88 4.37 -14.05
N ASP A 187 -19.02 5.26 -14.56
CA ASP A 187 -18.27 5.00 -15.78
C ASP A 187 -16.95 4.28 -15.51
N TRP A 188 -16.94 2.97 -15.75
CA TRP A 188 -15.79 2.06 -15.60
C TRP A 188 -14.56 2.48 -16.42
N VAL A 189 -14.70 3.34 -17.42
CA VAL A 189 -13.55 3.86 -18.17
C VAL A 189 -12.56 4.56 -17.24
N HIS A 190 -13.02 5.31 -16.24
CA HIS A 190 -12.13 6.06 -15.34
C HIS A 190 -11.23 5.13 -14.51
N PRO A 191 -11.75 4.14 -13.75
CA PRO A 191 -10.89 3.21 -13.02
C PRO A 191 -10.07 2.31 -13.95
N ARG A 192 -10.60 1.94 -15.12
CA ARG A 192 -9.87 1.13 -16.11
C ARG A 192 -8.61 1.82 -16.61
N GLU A 193 -8.67 3.12 -16.84
CA GLU A 193 -7.54 3.94 -17.31
C GLU A 193 -6.65 4.46 -16.18
N SER A 194 -6.90 4.07 -14.93
CA SER A 194 -5.98 4.38 -13.84
C SER A 194 -4.62 3.70 -14.03
N ILE A 195 -3.56 4.38 -13.59
CA ILE A 195 -2.19 3.85 -13.55
C ILE A 195 -2.19 2.49 -12.86
N LEU A 196 -2.93 2.37 -11.74
CA LEU A 196 -3.06 1.12 -11.00
C LEU A 196 -3.60 -0.02 -11.87
N ASN A 197 -4.76 0.16 -12.51
CA ASN A 197 -5.38 -0.91 -13.30
C ASN A 197 -4.50 -1.27 -14.51
N MET A 198 -3.96 -0.27 -15.20
CA MET A 198 -3.12 -0.52 -16.36
C MET A 198 -1.79 -1.21 -15.99
N LEU A 199 -1.21 -0.89 -14.82
CA LEU A 199 -0.03 -1.57 -14.27
C LEU A 199 -0.31 -3.06 -14.02
N LEU A 200 -1.42 -3.36 -13.33
CA LEU A 200 -1.77 -4.71 -12.90
C LEU A 200 -2.28 -5.61 -14.03
N THR A 201 -2.85 -5.03 -15.08
CA THR A 201 -3.35 -5.77 -16.26
C THR A 201 -2.26 -6.02 -17.31
N SER A 202 -1.07 -5.44 -17.12
CA SER A 202 0.08 -5.64 -18.00
C SER A 202 0.58 -7.09 -17.97
N ARG A 203 0.78 -7.68 -19.15
CA ARG A 203 1.35 -9.04 -19.29
C ARG A 203 2.81 -9.13 -18.85
N LYS A 204 3.50 -7.99 -18.73
CA LYS A 204 4.90 -7.93 -18.29
C LYS A 204 5.04 -8.00 -16.78
N LEU A 205 3.94 -7.91 -16.02
CA LEU A 205 3.94 -7.95 -14.57
C LEU A 205 3.42 -9.31 -14.09
N ASN A 206 4.23 -10.00 -13.29
CA ASN A 206 3.79 -11.22 -12.63
C ASN A 206 3.07 -10.86 -11.32
N PHE A 207 1.75 -10.71 -11.39
CA PHE A 207 0.95 -10.24 -10.26
C PHE A 207 1.08 -11.16 -9.03
N LYS A 208 1.18 -12.47 -9.23
CA LYS A 208 1.36 -13.41 -8.13
C LYS A 208 2.71 -13.24 -7.43
N SER A 209 3.79 -13.00 -8.19
CA SER A 209 5.11 -12.71 -7.59
C SER A 209 5.07 -11.41 -6.81
N LEU A 210 4.54 -10.33 -7.42
CA LEU A 210 4.40 -9.02 -6.78
C LEU A 210 3.71 -9.11 -5.42
N VAL A 211 2.59 -9.83 -5.33
CA VAL A 211 1.86 -10.00 -4.06
C VAL A 211 2.71 -10.72 -3.02
N LYS A 212 3.43 -11.78 -3.41
CA LYS A 212 4.33 -12.51 -2.50
C LYS A 212 5.45 -11.63 -1.99
N ASP A 213 6.07 -10.85 -2.86
CA ASP A 213 7.17 -9.97 -2.51
C ASP A 213 6.68 -8.85 -1.57
N CYS A 214 5.51 -8.25 -1.83
CA CYS A 214 4.86 -7.31 -0.92
C CYS A 214 4.59 -7.92 0.48
N MET A 215 4.03 -9.13 0.54
CA MET A 215 3.76 -9.84 1.78
C MET A 215 5.06 -10.13 2.55
N LEU A 216 6.11 -10.56 1.85
CA LEU A 216 7.42 -10.82 2.42
C LEU A 216 8.04 -9.55 3.02
N ILE A 217 7.96 -8.43 2.31
CA ILE A 217 8.49 -7.14 2.78
C ILE A 217 7.77 -6.69 4.05
N ILE A 218 6.43 -6.73 4.07
CA ILE A 218 5.61 -6.41 5.25
C ILE A 218 6.02 -7.30 6.44
N HIS A 219 6.19 -8.59 6.21
CA HIS A 219 6.58 -9.55 7.24
C HIS A 219 8.01 -9.31 7.77
N LYS A 220 8.98 -9.01 6.91
CA LYS A 220 10.38 -8.80 7.33
C LYS A 220 10.58 -7.49 8.07
N LEU A 221 10.03 -6.40 7.55
CA LEU A 221 10.21 -5.07 8.12
C LEU A 221 9.61 -4.95 9.53
N SER A 222 8.53 -5.66 9.79
CA SER A 222 7.89 -5.70 11.11
C SER A 222 8.65 -6.53 12.14
N HIS A 223 9.27 -7.63 11.75
CA HIS A 223 10.18 -8.36 12.64
C HIS A 223 11.39 -7.52 13.06
N HIS A 224 11.91 -6.66 12.19
CA HIS A 224 12.96 -5.71 12.56
C HIS A 224 12.48 -4.68 13.59
N GLN A 225 11.28 -4.12 13.41
CA GLN A 225 10.69 -3.17 14.36
C GLN A 225 10.43 -3.80 15.74
N GLN A 226 10.01 -5.07 15.79
CA GLN A 226 9.81 -5.79 17.05
C GLN A 226 11.15 -6.11 17.76
N LYS A 227 12.19 -6.50 17.03
CA LYS A 227 13.52 -6.76 17.60
C LYS A 227 14.14 -5.50 18.20
N HIS A 228 14.07 -4.37 17.51
CA HIS A 228 14.60 -3.09 18.02
C HIS A 228 13.85 -2.61 19.27
N ARG A 229 12.51 -2.74 19.35
CA ARG A 229 11.75 -2.41 20.59
C ARG A 229 12.21 -3.21 21.81
N HIS A 230 12.63 -4.47 21.62
CA HIS A 230 13.11 -5.32 22.72
C HIS A 230 14.58 -5.05 23.08
N GLU A 231 15.40 -4.60 22.13
CA GLU A 231 16.81 -4.23 22.36
C GLU A 231 16.97 -2.82 22.92
N ASP A 232 16.03 -1.91 22.66
CA ASP A 232 15.99 -0.56 23.26
C ASP A 232 15.78 -0.58 24.79
N THR A 233 15.32 -1.72 25.34
CA THR A 233 15.27 -1.93 26.79
C THR A 233 16.64 -2.39 27.38
N LYS A 234 17.63 -2.67 26.52
CA LYS A 234 18.96 -3.20 26.88
C LYS A 234 20.13 -2.37 26.33
N TYR A 235 19.93 -1.08 26.02
CA TYR A 235 21.07 -0.16 25.82
C TYR A 235 21.75 0.14 27.17
N SER A 236 22.53 -0.82 27.65
CA SER A 236 23.53 -0.64 28.70
C SER A 236 24.90 -0.46 28.04
N LYS A 237 25.27 0.81 27.85
CA LYS A 237 26.62 1.41 27.95
C LYS A 237 27.84 0.87 27.19
N ASN A 238 27.83 -0.22 26.44
CA ASN A 238 29.10 -0.86 26.04
C ASN A 238 29.34 -1.12 24.53
N SER A 239 28.98 -0.22 23.61
CA SER A 239 29.42 -0.37 22.21
C SER A 239 29.75 0.93 21.46
N ALA A 240 30.08 2.01 22.16
CA ALA A 240 30.63 3.21 21.52
C ALA A 240 32.15 3.11 21.34
N LYS A 241 32.62 2.14 20.52
CA LYS A 241 33.97 2.20 19.95
C LYS A 241 33.96 1.62 18.54
N ASN A 242 34.15 2.53 17.57
CA ASN A 242 34.52 2.31 16.16
C ASN A 242 33.39 2.07 15.14
N SER A 243 32.45 3.02 15.03
CA SER A 243 31.69 3.23 13.78
C SER A 243 31.82 4.70 13.37
N CYS A 244 32.04 4.94 12.07
CA CYS A 244 32.07 6.28 11.50
C CYS A 244 30.71 6.97 11.72
N ASP A 245 30.71 8.28 11.97
CA ASP A 245 29.49 9.06 12.29
C ASP A 245 28.40 8.92 11.20
N GLY A 246 28.81 8.69 9.94
CA GLY A 246 27.93 8.43 8.80
C GLY A 246 27.17 7.09 8.83
N ASP A 247 27.74 6.04 9.44
CA ASP A 247 27.07 4.73 9.54
C ASP A 247 25.92 4.77 10.55
N VAL A 248 26.05 5.58 11.60
CA VAL A 248 25.00 5.76 12.62
C VAL A 248 23.83 6.55 12.07
N ALA A 249 24.09 7.64 11.32
CA ALA A 249 23.05 8.44 10.68
C ALA A 249 22.24 7.63 9.65
N LEU A 250 22.92 6.82 8.81
CA LEU A 250 22.25 5.93 7.86
C LEU A 250 21.40 4.87 8.57
N LEU A 251 21.88 4.28 9.67
CA LEU A 251 21.13 3.30 10.45
C LEU A 251 19.87 3.88 11.09
N ILE A 252 19.95 5.10 11.63
CA ILE A 252 18.79 5.81 12.20
C ILE A 252 17.78 6.14 11.10
N ALA A 253 18.24 6.72 9.99
CA ALA A 253 17.36 7.08 8.87
C ALA A 253 16.72 5.85 8.21
N ALA A 254 17.44 4.72 8.19
CA ALA A 254 16.97 3.47 7.61
C ALA A 254 15.69 2.93 8.28
N ASP A 255 15.48 3.12 9.58
CA ASP A 255 14.22 2.68 10.21
C ASP A 255 13.01 3.48 9.70
N GLU A 256 13.17 4.80 9.53
CA GLU A 256 12.12 5.66 8.99
C GLU A 256 11.81 5.29 7.53
N PHE A 257 12.83 5.03 6.71
CA PHE A 257 12.62 4.58 5.32
C PHE A 257 11.94 3.22 5.26
N ARG A 258 12.35 2.25 6.09
CA ARG A 258 11.70 0.94 6.20
C ARG A 258 10.23 1.10 6.57
N LYS A 259 9.92 1.92 7.58
CA LYS A 259 8.55 2.19 8.02
C LYS A 259 7.73 2.84 6.92
N GLY A 260 8.28 3.85 6.24
CA GLY A 260 7.65 4.49 5.08
C GLY A 260 7.34 3.49 3.97
N THR A 261 8.29 2.63 3.62
CA THR A 261 8.10 1.59 2.60
C THR A 261 7.06 0.56 3.03
N CYS A 262 7.07 0.12 4.28
CA CYS A 262 6.05 -0.78 4.82
C CYS A 262 4.64 -0.17 4.70
N ASN A 263 4.49 1.12 5.03
CA ASN A 263 3.22 1.83 4.89
C ASN A 263 2.78 1.92 3.41
N CYS A 264 3.71 2.24 2.50
CA CYS A 264 3.41 2.25 1.06
C CYS A 264 3.06 0.86 0.51
N MET A 265 3.65 -0.22 1.02
CA MET A 265 3.29 -1.59 0.65
C MET A 265 1.85 -1.92 1.07
N GLN A 266 1.48 -1.59 2.32
CA GLN A 266 0.10 -1.75 2.79
C GLN A 266 -0.87 -0.93 1.94
N LYS A 267 -0.53 0.32 1.67
CA LYS A 267 -1.33 1.22 0.84
C LYS A 267 -1.52 0.69 -0.58
N LEU A 268 -0.46 0.17 -1.21
CA LEU A 268 -0.56 -0.47 -2.52
C LEU A 268 -1.54 -1.65 -2.49
N LEU A 269 -1.43 -2.54 -1.52
CA LEU A 269 -2.36 -3.67 -1.36
C LEU A 269 -3.81 -3.18 -1.15
N THR A 270 -4.01 -2.14 -0.35
CA THR A 270 -5.33 -1.53 -0.15
C THR A 270 -5.91 -0.97 -1.43
N LEU A 271 -5.14 -0.22 -2.22
CA LEU A 271 -5.58 0.32 -3.51
C LEU A 271 -5.97 -0.81 -4.48
N ILE A 272 -5.21 -1.91 -4.50
CA ILE A 272 -5.51 -3.09 -5.32
C ILE A 272 -6.83 -3.77 -4.87
N LEU A 273 -7.07 -3.87 -3.55
CA LEU A 273 -8.31 -4.41 -2.98
C LEU A 273 -9.52 -3.52 -3.32
N GLU A 274 -9.37 -2.20 -3.23
CA GLU A 274 -10.42 -1.25 -3.63
C GLU A 274 -10.71 -1.34 -5.14
N LEU A 275 -9.69 -1.46 -5.98
CA LEU A 275 -9.86 -1.70 -7.42
C LEU A 275 -10.63 -3.00 -7.69
N ASP A 276 -10.38 -4.08 -6.94
CA ASP A 276 -11.12 -5.33 -7.08
C ASP A 276 -12.61 -5.17 -6.74
N VAL A 277 -12.95 -4.34 -5.75
CA VAL A 277 -14.34 -4.01 -5.42
C VAL A 277 -15.00 -3.18 -6.51
N VAL A 278 -14.36 -2.09 -6.94
CA VAL A 278 -14.87 -1.21 -8.01
C VAL A 278 -15.10 -2.01 -9.29
N LYS A 279 -14.18 -2.90 -9.64
CA LYS A 279 -14.31 -3.78 -10.80
C LYS A 279 -15.48 -4.76 -10.65
N LYS A 280 -15.63 -5.39 -9.49
CA LYS A 280 -16.76 -6.30 -9.22
C LYS A 280 -18.09 -5.57 -9.29
N GLU A 281 -18.17 -4.35 -8.80
CA GLU A 281 -19.35 -3.49 -8.92
C GLU A 281 -19.65 -3.18 -10.40
N ALA A 282 -18.65 -2.77 -11.17
CA ALA A 282 -18.79 -2.53 -12.61
C ALA A 282 -19.21 -3.80 -13.37
N ASP A 283 -18.67 -4.98 -13.01
CA ASP A 283 -19.04 -6.27 -13.58
C ASP A 283 -20.55 -6.57 -13.34
N ILE A 284 -21.04 -6.31 -12.12
CA ILE A 284 -22.46 -6.51 -11.74
C ILE A 284 -23.38 -5.61 -12.57
N HIS A 285 -22.94 -4.38 -12.85
CA HIS A 285 -23.69 -3.42 -13.68
C HIS A 285 -23.50 -3.65 -15.19
N GLY A 286 -22.68 -4.62 -15.61
CA GLY A 286 -22.40 -4.91 -17.01
C GLY A 286 -21.54 -3.87 -17.71
N CYS A 287 -20.81 -3.03 -16.97
CA CYS A 287 -19.97 -1.95 -17.49
C CYS A 287 -18.57 -2.44 -17.93
N THR A 288 -18.21 -3.68 -17.60
CA THR A 288 -16.93 -4.32 -17.95
C THR A 288 -17.04 -5.15 -19.22
N SER A 289 -15.91 -5.36 -19.89
CA SER A 289 -15.81 -6.15 -21.11
C SER A 289 -14.82 -7.31 -20.96
N ARG A 290 -14.69 -8.13 -22.01
CA ARG A 290 -13.71 -9.24 -22.02
C ARG A 290 -12.25 -8.78 -21.98
N VAL A 291 -11.97 -7.55 -22.43
CA VAL A 291 -10.60 -7.02 -22.45
C VAL A 291 -10.12 -6.60 -21.06
N ASP A 292 -11.04 -6.40 -20.12
CA ASP A 292 -10.76 -6.07 -18.71
C ASP A 292 -10.23 -7.27 -17.91
N SER A 293 -9.55 -8.22 -18.56
CA SER A 293 -8.90 -9.45 -18.06
C SER A 293 -9.14 -9.83 -16.58
N ARG A 294 -9.60 -11.05 -16.34
CA ARG A 294 -9.80 -11.57 -14.98
C ARG A 294 -8.46 -11.96 -14.35
N ARG A 295 -7.78 -11.00 -13.70
CA ARG A 295 -6.78 -11.33 -12.68
C ARG A 295 -7.48 -11.96 -11.48
N THR A 296 -6.81 -12.87 -10.79
CA THR A 296 -7.27 -13.35 -9.49
C THR A 296 -7.34 -12.15 -8.53
N PRO A 297 -8.44 -11.95 -7.80
CA PRO A 297 -8.56 -10.88 -6.81
C PRO A 297 -7.44 -10.97 -5.76
N LEU A 298 -6.97 -9.82 -5.28
CA LEU A 298 -5.87 -9.77 -4.32
C LEU A 298 -6.22 -10.49 -3.03
N LEU A 299 -7.46 -10.34 -2.56
CA LEU A 299 -7.96 -11.00 -1.36
C LEU A 299 -7.77 -12.53 -1.43
N GLU A 300 -8.05 -13.14 -2.58
CA GLU A 300 -7.85 -14.58 -2.77
C GLU A 300 -6.37 -14.96 -2.66
N MET A 301 -5.47 -14.19 -3.29
CA MET A 301 -4.02 -14.44 -3.23
C MET A 301 -3.46 -14.30 -1.82
N VAL A 302 -3.87 -13.26 -1.08
CA VAL A 302 -3.46 -13.03 0.31
C VAL A 302 -3.94 -14.20 1.19
N LEU A 303 -5.18 -14.65 1.02
CA LEU A 303 -5.73 -15.78 1.77
C LEU A 303 -5.00 -17.10 1.44
N GLU A 304 -4.65 -17.33 0.18
CA GLU A 304 -3.83 -18.48 -0.22
C GLU A 304 -2.48 -18.47 0.50
N GLU A 305 -1.79 -17.33 0.49
CA GLU A 305 -0.47 -17.19 1.12
C GLU A 305 -0.54 -17.35 2.64
N LEU A 306 -1.51 -16.70 3.31
CA LEU A 306 -1.71 -16.82 4.75
C LEU A 306 -2.17 -18.23 5.17
N THR A 307 -2.93 -18.93 4.32
CA THR A 307 -3.31 -20.33 4.59
C THR A 307 -2.09 -21.25 4.55
N TYR A 308 -1.18 -21.00 3.59
CA TYR A 308 0.01 -21.81 3.40
C TYR A 308 1.08 -21.52 4.47
N ASN A 309 1.31 -20.24 4.76
CA ASN A 309 2.31 -19.76 5.72
C ASN A 309 1.66 -19.22 6.99
N LYS A 310 1.15 -20.13 7.84
CA LYS A 310 0.42 -19.76 9.06
C LYS A 310 1.23 -18.88 10.02
N ASP A 311 2.55 -19.00 10.01
CA ASP A 311 3.46 -18.22 10.86
C ASP A 311 3.46 -16.73 10.50
N GLN A 312 3.06 -16.38 9.26
CA GLN A 312 2.99 -15.00 8.80
C GLN A 312 1.70 -14.29 9.22
N ILE A 313 0.68 -15.03 9.69
CA ILE A 313 -0.65 -14.46 10.00
C ILE A 313 -0.56 -13.37 11.07
N SER A 314 0.17 -13.61 12.18
CA SER A 314 0.30 -12.63 13.27
C SER A 314 0.95 -11.36 12.76
N THR A 315 2.14 -11.51 12.19
CA THR A 315 2.93 -10.41 11.67
C THR A 315 2.15 -9.60 10.63
N PHE A 316 1.46 -10.26 9.70
CA PHE A 316 0.68 -9.57 8.67
C PHE A 316 -0.50 -8.77 9.27
N LEU A 317 -1.30 -9.37 10.16
CA LEU A 317 -2.47 -8.71 10.74
C LEU A 317 -2.12 -7.62 11.76
N GLU A 318 -0.97 -7.72 12.43
CA GLU A 318 -0.44 -6.68 13.30
C GLU A 318 -0.01 -5.44 12.51
N VAL A 319 0.58 -5.64 11.32
CA VAL A 319 1.15 -4.55 10.53
C VAL A 319 0.13 -3.92 9.61
N PHE A 320 -0.73 -4.73 8.98
CA PHE A 320 -1.70 -4.26 8.00
C PHE A 320 -2.79 -3.44 8.69
N ASN A 321 -2.76 -2.12 8.55
CA ASN A 321 -3.51 -1.20 9.41
C ASN A 321 -4.88 -0.76 8.89
N GLU A 322 -5.41 -1.40 7.84
CA GLU A 322 -6.74 -1.07 7.31
C GLU A 322 -7.85 -1.92 7.95
N PRO A 323 -8.71 -1.36 8.85
CA PRO A 323 -9.67 -2.15 9.61
C PRO A 323 -10.69 -2.87 8.74
N ARG A 324 -11.19 -2.21 7.69
CA ARG A 324 -12.15 -2.78 6.73
C ARG A 324 -11.62 -4.07 6.12
N TRP A 325 -10.42 -4.00 5.57
CA TRP A 325 -9.78 -5.10 4.86
C TRP A 325 -9.26 -6.18 5.81
N LYS A 326 -8.77 -5.80 7.00
CA LYS A 326 -8.41 -6.74 8.06
C LYS A 326 -9.60 -7.61 8.47
N LEU A 327 -10.78 -7.00 8.66
CA LEU A 327 -12.00 -7.74 8.99
C LEU A 327 -12.40 -8.67 7.85
N GLU A 328 -12.41 -8.20 6.59
CA GLU A 328 -12.75 -9.05 5.43
C GLU A 328 -11.79 -10.25 5.29
N ILE A 329 -10.48 -10.04 5.47
CA ILE A 329 -9.48 -11.12 5.44
C ILE A 329 -9.79 -12.16 6.50
N VAL A 330 -10.09 -11.76 7.73
CA VAL A 330 -10.44 -12.71 8.81
C VAL A 330 -11.72 -13.47 8.47
N LEU A 331 -12.77 -12.78 8.02
CA LEU A 331 -14.05 -13.39 7.68
C LEU A 331 -13.90 -14.44 6.58
N GLN A 332 -13.16 -14.12 5.52
CA GLN A 332 -12.93 -15.04 4.41
C GLN A 332 -11.95 -16.17 4.76
N TYR A 333 -11.00 -15.92 5.66
CA TYR A 333 -10.14 -16.98 6.17
C TYR A 333 -10.97 -18.07 6.87
N PHE A 334 -11.91 -17.67 7.74
CA PHE A 334 -12.81 -18.64 8.39
C PHE A 334 -13.82 -19.26 7.43
N SER A 335 -14.33 -18.52 6.44
CA SER A 335 -15.32 -19.03 5.48
C SER A 335 -14.80 -20.28 4.75
N LYS A 336 -13.49 -20.34 4.46
CA LYS A 336 -12.79 -21.51 3.87
C LYS A 336 -12.89 -22.79 4.70
N TYR A 337 -12.98 -22.68 6.03
CA TYR A 337 -13.00 -23.82 6.95
C TYR A 337 -14.40 -24.10 7.53
N CYS A 338 -15.27 -23.10 7.54
CA CYS A 338 -16.57 -23.14 8.20
C CYS A 338 -17.75 -23.35 7.24
N THR A 339 -17.57 -23.18 5.94
CA THR A 339 -18.65 -23.45 4.98
C THR A 339 -19.00 -24.94 4.93
N LYS A 340 -20.28 -25.27 5.18
CA LYS A 340 -20.91 -26.44 4.56
C LYS A 340 -20.95 -26.14 3.07
N VAL A 341 -20.36 -26.99 2.23
CA VAL A 341 -20.45 -26.88 0.76
C VAL A 341 -21.92 -26.88 0.36
N PRO A 342 -22.50 -25.77 -0.14
CA PRO A 342 -23.79 -25.84 -0.80
C PRO A 342 -23.53 -26.44 -2.19
N VAL A 343 -24.19 -27.56 -2.50
CA VAL A 343 -24.20 -28.13 -3.85
C VAL A 343 -24.75 -27.05 -4.79
N ARG A 344 -23.86 -26.50 -5.64
CA ARG A 344 -24.19 -25.40 -6.55
C ARG A 344 -24.79 -25.97 -7.83
N THR A 345 -26.08 -25.76 -8.06
CA THR A 345 -26.69 -25.95 -9.39
C THR A 345 -26.42 -24.73 -10.27
N ARG A 346 -26.33 -24.95 -11.57
CA ARG A 346 -25.74 -24.08 -12.63
C ARG A 346 -26.43 -22.72 -12.86
N ARG A 347 -27.29 -22.23 -11.96
CA ARG A 347 -28.17 -21.07 -12.20
C ARG A 347 -28.35 -20.05 -11.05
N SER A 348 -27.58 -20.08 -9.96
CA SER A 348 -27.65 -18.99 -8.95
C SER A 348 -26.58 -17.92 -9.18
N SER A 349 -27.05 -16.74 -9.59
CA SER A 349 -26.33 -15.47 -9.68
C SER A 349 -26.58 -14.62 -8.42
N GLU A 350 -26.31 -15.16 -7.24
CA GLU A 350 -26.41 -14.43 -5.98
C GLU A 350 -25.12 -14.61 -5.17
N SER A 351 -24.80 -13.55 -4.42
CA SER A 351 -23.55 -13.27 -3.75
C SER A 351 -22.91 -14.49 -3.08
N SER A 352 -21.58 -14.56 -3.14
CA SER A 352 -20.81 -15.34 -2.17
C SER A 352 -21.36 -15.04 -0.78
N ASN A 353 -21.89 -16.05 -0.07
CA ASN A 353 -22.41 -15.92 1.29
C ASN A 353 -21.53 -14.97 2.11
N ASP A 354 -21.99 -13.74 2.33
CA ASP A 354 -21.21 -12.72 3.04
C ASP A 354 -21.14 -13.14 4.50
N THR A 355 -20.03 -13.80 4.84
CA THR A 355 -19.75 -14.22 6.21
C THR A 355 -19.66 -12.96 7.06
N THR A 356 -20.55 -12.81 8.04
CA THR A 356 -20.55 -11.67 8.96
C THR A 356 -19.76 -11.96 10.22
N LEU A 357 -19.33 -10.92 10.93
CA LEU A 357 -18.65 -11.08 12.23
C LEU A 357 -19.54 -11.81 13.25
N GLU A 358 -20.83 -11.46 13.29
CA GLU A 358 -21.82 -12.16 14.12
C GLU A 358 -21.87 -13.66 13.78
N TYR A 359 -21.95 -14.00 12.50
CA TYR A 359 -21.99 -15.39 12.05
C TYR A 359 -20.68 -16.13 12.39
N LEU A 360 -19.53 -15.47 12.24
CA LEU A 360 -18.23 -16.02 12.64
C LEU A 360 -18.20 -16.35 14.14
N LEU A 361 -18.60 -15.40 15.00
CA LEU A 361 -18.60 -15.61 16.45
C LEU A 361 -19.59 -16.70 16.88
N SER A 362 -20.70 -16.85 16.15
CA SER A 362 -21.68 -17.91 16.42
C SER A 362 -21.08 -19.31 16.37
N PHE A 363 -20.03 -19.51 15.56
CA PHE A 363 -19.34 -20.79 15.50
C PHE A 363 -18.62 -21.17 16.80
N PHE A 364 -18.27 -20.19 17.62
CA PHE A 364 -17.59 -20.38 18.89
C PHE A 364 -18.52 -20.29 20.11
N SER A 365 -19.84 -20.28 19.88
CA SER A 365 -20.85 -20.19 20.94
C SER A 365 -20.94 -21.46 21.82
N ALA A 366 -20.63 -22.63 21.26
CA ALA A 366 -20.65 -23.92 21.96
C ALA A 366 -19.29 -24.62 21.94
N ALA A 367 -18.97 -25.37 22.99
CA ALA A 367 -17.69 -26.08 23.10
C ALA A 367 -17.47 -27.11 21.97
N SER A 368 -18.53 -27.79 21.52
CA SER A 368 -18.47 -28.80 20.46
C SER A 368 -18.14 -28.19 19.09
N SER A 369 -18.78 -27.08 18.72
CA SER A 369 -18.52 -26.37 17.47
C SER A 369 -17.14 -25.69 17.48
N THR A 370 -16.78 -25.07 18.61
CA THR A 370 -15.46 -24.48 18.86
C THR A 370 -14.35 -25.53 18.65
N LYS A 371 -14.52 -26.74 19.20
CA LYS A 371 -13.58 -27.86 19.03
C LYS A 371 -13.46 -28.31 17.57
N ALA A 372 -14.56 -28.30 16.81
CA ALA A 372 -14.54 -28.67 15.40
C ALA A 372 -13.74 -27.68 14.53
N ILE A 373 -13.81 -26.38 14.84
CA ILE A 373 -13.07 -25.35 14.09
C ILE A 373 -11.60 -25.31 14.49
N ILE A 374 -11.31 -25.40 15.79
CA ILE A 374 -9.92 -25.47 16.27
C ILE A 374 -9.17 -26.64 15.63
N LYS A 375 -9.83 -27.78 15.40
CA LYS A 375 -9.21 -28.90 14.66
C LYS A 375 -8.78 -28.54 13.23
N LYS A 376 -9.45 -27.59 12.57
CA LYS A 376 -9.15 -27.18 11.19
C LYS A 376 -8.14 -26.03 11.14
N VAL A 377 -8.32 -25.02 12.00
CA VAL A 377 -7.57 -23.76 11.95
C VAL A 377 -6.41 -23.72 12.94
N THR A 378 -6.43 -24.56 13.99
CA THR A 378 -5.64 -24.49 15.24
C THR A 378 -6.12 -23.39 16.19
N LEU A 379 -5.89 -23.59 17.49
CA LEU A 379 -6.31 -22.66 18.54
C LEU A 379 -5.55 -21.33 18.45
N GLU A 380 -4.23 -21.40 18.19
CA GLU A 380 -3.34 -20.24 18.05
C GLU A 380 -3.77 -19.29 16.93
N VAL A 381 -4.13 -19.83 15.77
CA VAL A 381 -4.59 -19.01 14.65
C VAL A 381 -6.01 -18.50 14.92
N ALA A 382 -6.89 -19.34 15.48
CA ALA A 382 -8.27 -18.95 15.75
C ALA A 382 -8.37 -17.78 16.75
N ARG A 383 -7.62 -17.82 17.86
CA ARG A 383 -7.61 -16.74 18.86
C ARG A 383 -7.09 -15.42 18.28
N LEU A 384 -6.01 -15.49 17.52
CA LEU A 384 -5.39 -14.34 16.86
C LEU A 384 -6.38 -13.67 15.88
N LEU A 385 -6.99 -14.45 15.00
CA LEU A 385 -7.95 -13.95 14.02
C LEU A 385 -9.17 -13.31 14.69
N VAL A 386 -9.74 -13.97 15.71
CA VAL A 386 -10.91 -13.45 16.43
C VAL A 386 -10.59 -12.12 17.12
N VAL A 387 -9.41 -11.97 17.74
CA VAL A 387 -9.00 -10.70 18.36
C VAL A 387 -8.86 -9.59 17.32
N HIS A 388 -8.18 -9.86 16.20
CA HIS A 388 -8.02 -8.85 15.15
C HIS A 388 -9.35 -8.47 14.48
N ALA A 389 -10.28 -9.42 14.31
CA ALA A 389 -11.62 -9.11 13.82
C ALA A 389 -12.38 -8.20 14.79
N PHE A 390 -12.27 -8.46 16.11
CA PHE A 390 -12.89 -7.61 17.12
C PHE A 390 -12.27 -6.21 17.17
N GLN A 391 -10.94 -6.09 17.11
CA GLN A 391 -10.24 -4.80 17.05
C GLN A 391 -10.63 -4.01 15.80
N ALA A 392 -10.63 -4.66 14.63
CA ALA A 392 -11.04 -4.03 13.37
C ALA A 392 -12.48 -3.55 13.43
N TYR A 393 -13.38 -4.34 14.01
CA TYR A 393 -14.77 -3.95 14.25
C TYR A 393 -14.88 -2.71 15.14
N LEU A 394 -14.16 -2.65 16.25
CA LEU A 394 -14.16 -1.48 17.13
C LEU A 394 -13.64 -0.22 16.42
N SER A 395 -12.59 -0.34 15.61
CA SER A 395 -12.07 0.80 14.83
C SER A 395 -13.10 1.30 13.80
N LEU A 396 -13.81 0.39 13.12
CA LEU A 396 -14.86 0.76 12.16
C LEU A 396 -16.06 1.45 12.84
N GLN A 397 -16.41 1.07 14.07
CA GLN A 397 -17.47 1.73 14.84
C GLN A 397 -17.15 3.18 15.19
N GLN A 398 -15.86 3.55 15.26
CA GLN A 398 -15.42 4.92 15.55
C GLN A 398 -15.39 5.81 14.30
N GLN A 399 -15.59 5.27 13.10
CA GLN A 399 -15.50 6.00 11.83
C GLN A 399 -16.83 5.94 11.05
N PRO A 400 -17.74 6.93 11.23
CA PRO A 400 -19.09 6.90 10.67
C PRO A 400 -19.15 6.79 9.14
N GLU A 401 -18.17 7.38 8.45
CA GLU A 401 -18.10 7.43 6.97
C GLU A 401 -17.94 6.04 6.32
N HIS A 402 -17.36 5.07 7.05
CA HIS A 402 -17.14 3.70 6.56
C HIS A 402 -18.26 2.71 6.96
N ILE A 403 -19.25 3.14 7.76
CA ILE A 403 -20.29 2.25 8.30
C ILE A 403 -21.32 1.86 7.23
N ALA A 404 -21.71 2.78 6.34
CA ALA A 404 -22.82 2.56 5.40
C ALA A 404 -22.56 1.40 4.42
N GLY A 405 -21.32 1.24 3.94
CA GLY A 405 -20.94 0.15 3.03
C GLY A 405 -20.58 -1.16 3.74
N PHE A 406 -20.36 -1.16 5.05
CA PHE A 406 -19.84 -2.31 5.80
C PHE A 406 -20.77 -2.84 6.89
N ALA A 407 -21.90 -2.17 7.16
CA ALA A 407 -22.93 -2.64 8.07
C ALA A 407 -23.37 -4.09 7.77
N GLN A 408 -23.42 -4.45 6.48
CA GLN A 408 -23.79 -5.79 6.03
C GLN A 408 -22.79 -6.89 6.48
N LYS A 409 -21.51 -6.54 6.69
CA LYS A 409 -20.45 -7.49 7.10
C LYS A 409 -20.33 -7.66 8.61
N ILE A 410 -20.92 -6.76 9.39
CA ILE A 410 -20.95 -6.86 10.85
C ILE A 410 -22.06 -7.82 11.31
N GLY A 411 -23.23 -7.74 10.67
CA GLY A 411 -24.47 -8.37 11.11
C GLY A 411 -25.40 -7.35 11.76
N SER A 412 -26.60 -7.79 12.19
CA SER A 412 -27.58 -6.92 12.86
C SER A 412 -27.35 -6.83 14.38
N SER A 413 -26.38 -7.59 14.90
CA SER A 413 -25.99 -7.57 16.31
C SER A 413 -25.49 -6.21 16.78
N SER A 414 -25.96 -5.80 17.96
CA SER A 414 -25.48 -4.62 18.68
C SER A 414 -24.03 -4.81 19.16
N LEU A 415 -23.32 -3.70 19.39
CA LEU A 415 -21.98 -3.70 19.99
C LEU A 415 -21.91 -4.53 21.28
N SER A 416 -22.94 -4.47 22.12
CA SER A 416 -23.01 -5.26 23.36
C SER A 416 -23.09 -6.76 23.08
N GLN A 417 -23.88 -7.18 22.09
CA GLN A 417 -23.98 -8.59 21.70
C GLN A 417 -22.64 -9.11 21.13
N ILE A 418 -21.94 -8.31 20.33
CA ILE A 418 -20.61 -8.66 19.82
C ILE A 418 -19.59 -8.78 20.97
N CYS A 419 -19.58 -7.85 21.92
CA CYS A 419 -18.70 -7.91 23.10
C CYS A 419 -18.98 -9.16 23.95
N ASN A 420 -20.26 -9.51 24.15
CA ASN A 420 -20.63 -10.72 24.89
C ASN A 420 -20.19 -11.99 24.15
N SER A 421 -20.44 -12.06 22.84
CA SER A 421 -20.01 -13.18 21.98
C SER A 421 -18.49 -13.36 21.98
N MET A 422 -17.72 -12.27 22.02
CA MET A 422 -16.27 -12.28 22.16
C MET A 422 -15.82 -12.93 23.47
N ILE A 423 -16.44 -12.55 24.59
CA ILE A 423 -16.14 -13.14 25.91
C ILE A 423 -16.48 -14.63 25.93
N VAL A 424 -17.67 -15.01 25.43
CA VAL A 424 -18.12 -16.42 25.35
C VAL A 424 -17.15 -17.25 24.49
N THR A 425 -16.67 -16.70 23.38
CA THR A 425 -15.69 -17.36 22.50
C THR A 425 -14.41 -17.73 23.27
N PHE A 426 -13.84 -16.79 24.03
CA PHE A 426 -12.64 -17.05 24.82
C PHE A 426 -12.87 -17.98 26.01
N GLN A 427 -14.05 -17.95 26.62
CA GLN A 427 -14.43 -18.95 27.64
C GLN A 427 -14.45 -20.36 27.05
N ASN A 428 -14.95 -20.52 25.82
CA ASN A 428 -14.97 -21.82 25.15
C ASN A 428 -13.58 -22.25 24.65
N PHE A 429 -12.69 -21.32 24.30
CA PHE A 429 -11.27 -21.63 24.06
C PHE A 429 -10.61 -22.23 25.31
N ARG A 430 -10.78 -21.59 26.47
CA ARG A 430 -10.26 -22.10 27.76
C ARG A 430 -10.83 -23.47 28.15
N LYS A 431 -12.07 -23.78 27.77
CA LYS A 431 -12.67 -25.11 28.03
C LYS A 431 -12.06 -26.22 27.17
N ILE A 432 -11.45 -25.88 26.03
CA ILE A 432 -10.89 -26.86 25.09
C ILE A 432 -9.43 -27.15 25.40
N ASP A 433 -8.71 -26.16 25.93
CA ASP A 433 -7.34 -26.30 26.40
C ASP A 433 -7.23 -25.78 27.83
N GLU A 434 -7.05 -26.70 28.78
CA GLU A 434 -6.90 -26.36 30.20
C GLU A 434 -5.63 -25.55 30.48
N ASN A 435 -4.61 -25.65 29.61
CA ASN A 435 -3.37 -24.88 29.67
C ASN A 435 -3.46 -23.57 28.87
N PHE A 436 -4.66 -23.13 28.49
CA PHE A 436 -4.86 -21.92 27.71
C PHE A 436 -4.40 -20.66 28.47
N ASP A 437 -3.22 -20.16 28.10
CA ASP A 437 -2.69 -18.90 28.58
C ASP A 437 -3.14 -17.73 27.69
N ILE A 438 -3.67 -16.70 28.35
CA ILE A 438 -4.14 -15.47 27.73
C ILE A 438 -2.96 -14.50 27.69
N ARG A 439 -2.45 -14.25 26.49
CA ARG A 439 -1.40 -13.30 26.17
C ARG A 439 -1.88 -11.86 26.34
N SER A 440 -0.94 -10.91 26.36
CA SER A 440 -1.21 -9.49 26.57
C SER A 440 -2.24 -8.92 25.57
N PHE A 441 -2.10 -9.24 24.29
CA PHE A 441 -3.00 -8.73 23.24
C PHE A 441 -4.45 -9.24 23.38
N GLU A 442 -4.64 -10.47 23.84
CA GLU A 442 -5.97 -11.05 24.10
C GLU A 442 -6.60 -10.45 25.35
N LYS A 443 -5.79 -10.23 26.40
CA LYS A 443 -6.22 -9.54 27.63
C LYS A 443 -6.77 -8.16 27.32
N GLU A 444 -6.10 -7.39 26.47
CA GLU A 444 -6.54 -6.05 26.06
C GLU A 444 -7.91 -6.08 25.36
N ALA A 445 -8.09 -7.01 24.42
CA ALA A 445 -9.36 -7.17 23.71
C ALA A 445 -10.50 -7.57 24.65
N LEU A 446 -10.27 -8.54 25.55
CA LEU A 446 -11.26 -8.99 26.52
C LEU A 446 -11.59 -7.92 27.56
N PHE A 447 -10.59 -7.19 28.04
CA PHE A 447 -10.78 -6.07 28.96
C PHE A 447 -11.62 -4.97 28.31
N THR A 448 -11.35 -4.65 27.05
CA THR A 448 -12.13 -3.67 26.27
C THR A 448 -13.59 -4.13 26.14
N ALA A 449 -13.83 -5.38 25.76
CA ALA A 449 -15.18 -5.94 25.65
C ALA A 449 -15.95 -5.88 26.99
N ALA A 450 -15.30 -6.28 28.09
CA ALA A 450 -15.90 -6.24 29.42
C ALA A 450 -16.23 -4.81 29.86
N THR A 451 -15.34 -3.85 29.59
CA THR A 451 -15.54 -2.43 29.91
C THR A 451 -16.70 -1.81 29.14
N ILE A 452 -16.89 -2.18 27.87
CA ILE A 452 -18.02 -1.72 27.06
C ILE A 452 -19.35 -2.25 27.63
N LEU A 453 -19.37 -3.52 28.05
CA LEU A 453 -20.56 -4.12 28.68
C LEU A 453 -20.88 -3.48 30.02
N SER A 454 -19.87 -3.21 30.86
CA SER A 454 -20.08 -2.62 32.18
C SER A 454 -20.57 -1.18 32.15
N LYS A 455 -20.26 -0.42 31.09
CA LYS A 455 -20.75 0.96 30.91
C LYS A 455 -22.20 1.06 30.42
N LYS A 456 -22.79 -0.05 29.97
CA LYS A 456 -24.17 -0.13 29.46
C LYS A 456 -25.13 -0.87 30.39
N SER A 457 -24.61 -1.54 31.42
CA SER A 457 -25.39 -2.04 32.57
C SER A 457 -25.54 -0.95 33.61
#